data_AF-A0A0R0D140-F1
#
_entry.id   AF-A0A0R0D140-F1
#
_cell.length_a   1.000
_cell.length_b   1.000
_cell.length_c   1.000
_cell.angle_alpha   90.00
_cell.angle_beta   90.00
_cell.angle_gamma   90.00
#
_symmetry.space_group_name_H-M   'P 1'
#
loop_
_entity.id
_entity.type
_entity.pdbx_description
1 polymer ?
#
loop_
_entity_poly.entity_id
_entity_poly.type
_entity_poly.pdbx_seq_one_letter_code
_entity_poly.pdbx_strand_id
1 'polypeptide(L)' 'MDAMLAYLAAQPALEMAVPGEHRSIVLCESADQYALMDSMEALRLLPGVLNVLLVYHHAEPEQALSQSLGDSTAAGAPT' A
#
# COMPACT_ATOMS: atom_id res chain seq x y z
N MET A 1 18.16 6.95 8.21
CA MET A 1 17.30 5.81 8.53
C MET A 1 16.58 6.02 9.86
N ASP A 2 17.25 6.46 10.92
CA ASP A 2 16.64 6.64 12.26
C ASP A 2 15.40 7.55 12.28
N ALA A 3 15.42 8.68 11.57
CA ALA A 3 14.26 9.59 11.51
C ALA A 3 13.03 8.93 10.87
N MET A 4 13.22 8.08 9.86
CA MET A 4 12.15 7.34 9.20
C MET A 4 11.58 6.25 10.10
N LEU A 5 12.43 5.48 10.76
CA LEU A 5 11.99 4.45 11.71
C LEU A 5 11.24 5.07 12.89
N ALA A 6 11.73 6.19 13.43
CA ALA A 6 11.05 6.91 14.50
C ALA A 6 9.68 7.45 14.07
N TYR A 7 9.58 8.00 12.85
CA TYR A 7 8.31 8.48 12.31
C TYR A 7 7.30 7.34 12.12
N LEU A 8 7.72 6.21 11.55
CA LEU A 8 6.87 5.04 11.36
C LEU A 8 6.39 4.46 12.69
N ALA A 9 7.27 4.36 13.70
CA ALA A 9 6.90 3.89 15.03
C ALA A 9 5.84 4.77 15.72
N ALA A 10 5.75 6.05 15.35
CA ALA A 10 4.74 6.96 15.86
C ALA A 10 3.39 6.87 15.10
N GLN A 11 3.35 6.17 13.96
CA GLN A 11 2.19 6.16 13.06
C GLN A 11 1.59 4.76 12.94
N PRO A 12 0.45 4.48 13.60
CA PRO A 12 -0.13 3.13 13.64
C PRO A 12 -0.62 2.63 12.28
N ALA A 13 -0.92 3.54 11.34
CA ALA A 13 -1.34 3.19 9.99
C ALA A 13 -0.17 2.86 9.06
N LEU A 14 1.09 2.99 9.51
CA LEU A 14 2.28 2.77 8.70
C LEU A 14 3.13 1.63 9.28
N GLU A 15 3.52 0.70 8.43
CA GLU A 15 4.37 -0.43 8.81
C GLU A 15 5.61 -0.51 7.91
N MET A 16 6.77 -0.78 8.50
CA MET A 16 7.98 -1.13 7.75
C MET A 16 7.88 -2.57 7.23
N ALA A 17 7.38 -2.74 6.01
CA ALA A 17 7.24 -4.07 5.40
C ALA A 17 8.60 -4.65 4.95
N VAL A 18 9.46 -3.82 4.36
CA VAL A 18 10.82 -4.24 3.95
C VAL A 18 11.82 -3.14 4.27
N PRO A 19 12.73 -3.33 5.23
CA PRO A 19 13.83 -2.41 5.45
C PRO A 19 14.90 -2.57 4.37
N GLY A 20 15.54 -1.48 3.98
CA GLY A 20 16.70 -1.53 3.09
C GLY A 20 17.56 -0.29 3.17
N GLU A 21 18.84 -0.45 2.83
CA GLU A 21 19.86 0.59 2.98
C GLU A 21 19.60 1.82 2.12
N HIS A 22 19.04 1.63 0.92
CA HIS A 22 18.74 2.71 -0.03
C HIS A 22 17.26 2.78 -0.44
N ARG A 23 16.54 1.66 -0.34
CA ARG A 23 15.12 1.57 -0.67
C ARG A 23 14.44 0.72 0.40
N SER A 24 13.36 1.24 0.96
CA SER A 24 12.51 0.53 1.91
C SER A 24 11.09 0.50 1.37
N ILE A 25 10.33 -0.51 1.77
CA ILE A 25 8.90 -0.62 1.49
C ILE A 25 8.15 -0.35 2.79
N VAL A 26 7.24 0.61 2.73
CA VAL A 26 6.33 0.95 3.82
C VAL A 26 4.92 0.59 3.37
N LEU A 27 4.22 -0.19 4.18
CA LEU A 27 2.81 -0.50 3.99
C LEU A 27 1.98 0.57 4.70
N CYS A 28 0.91 1.03 4.05
CA CYS A 28 -0.08 1.91 4.64
C CYS A 28 -1.46 1.33 4.38
N GLU A 29 -2.19 1.01 5.45
CA GLU A 29 -3.58 0.58 5.38
C GLU A 29 -4.47 1.72 5.86
N SER A 30 -5.33 2.22 4.96
CA SER A 30 -6.25 3.30 5.25
C SER A 30 -7.52 3.14 4.42
N ALA A 31 -8.67 3.40 5.04
CA ALA A 31 -9.95 3.52 4.33
C ALA A 31 -10.11 4.89 3.62
N ASP A 32 -9.20 5.83 3.89
CA ASP A 32 -9.21 7.19 3.36
C ASP A 32 -7.98 7.44 2.46
N GLN A 33 -8.24 7.74 1.19
CA GLN A 33 -7.23 8.07 0.19
C GLN A 33 -6.49 9.38 0.51
N TYR A 34 -7.15 10.36 1.12
CA TYR A 34 -6.51 11.63 1.47
C TYR A 34 -5.48 11.43 2.57
N ALA A 35 -5.82 10.63 3.59
CA ALA A 35 -4.89 10.26 4.65
C ALA A 35 -3.63 9.51 4.12
N LEU A 36 -3.79 8.70 3.06
CA LEU A 36 -2.67 8.07 2.37
C LEU A 36 -1.78 9.12 1.69
N MET A 37 -2.37 10.10 0.99
CA MET A 37 -1.60 11.16 0.32
C MET A 37 -0.85 12.05 1.33
N ASP A 38 -1.51 12.41 2.44
CA ASP A 38 -0.87 13.18 3.53
C ASP A 38 0.30 12.41 4.14
N SER A 39 0.14 11.10 4.34
CA SER A 39 1.21 10.23 4.83
C SER A 39 2.39 10.17 3.86
N MET A 40 2.12 10.13 2.55
CA MET A 40 3.16 10.19 1.53
C MET A 40 3.91 11.52 1.53
N GLU A 41 3.21 12.64 1.66
CA GLU A 41 3.85 13.96 1.76
C GLU A 41 4.72 14.07 3.01
N ALA A 42 4.22 13.63 4.16
CA ALA A 42 4.98 13.63 5.41
C ALA A 42 6.26 12.78 5.30
N LEU A 43 6.20 11.60 4.67
CA LEU A 43 7.36 10.75 4.41
C LEU A 43 8.40 11.44 3.50
N ARG A 44 7.97 12.18 2.48
CA ARG A 44 8.88 12.94 1.58
C ARG A 44 9.63 14.05 2.31
N LEU A 45 9.06 14.60 3.39
CA LEU A 45 9.68 15.66 4.18
C LEU A 45 10.72 15.14 5.17
N LEU A 46 10.82 13.83 5.36
CA LEU A 46 11.78 13.25 6.30
C LEU A 46 13.22 13.38 5.77
N PRO A 47 14.18 13.79 6.63
CA PRO A 47 15.58 13.88 6.24
C PRO A 47 16.12 12.55 5.70
N GLY A 48 16.72 12.60 4.51
CA GLY A 48 17.31 11.44 3.83
C GLY A 48 16.34 10.66 2.95
N VAL A 49 15.05 10.98 2.94
CA VAL A 49 14.10 10.45 1.95
C VAL A 49 14.23 11.25 0.67
N LEU A 50 14.77 10.63 -0.37
CA LEU A 50 14.94 11.27 -1.68
C LEU A 50 13.67 11.21 -2.53
N ASN A 51 12.89 10.14 -2.39
CA ASN A 51 11.65 9.94 -3.13
C ASN A 51 10.74 8.95 -2.40
N VAL A 52 9.44 9.11 -2.59
CA VAL A 52 8.39 8.16 -2.18
C VAL A 52 7.62 7.77 -3.44
N LEU A 53 7.40 6.49 -3.66
CA LEU A 53 6.62 5.98 -4.80
C LEU A 53 5.41 5.24 -4.26
N LEU A 54 4.23 5.58 -4.75
CA LEU A 54 3.02 4.85 -4.40
C LEU A 54 2.96 3.57 -5.24
N VAL A 55 3.00 2.44 -4.56
CA VAL A 55 2.53 1.16 -5.10
C VAL A 55 1.18 0.90 -4.44
N TYR A 56 0.11 1.15 -5.17
CA TYR A 56 -1.24 0.98 -4.65
C TYR A 56 -1.82 -0.37 -5.08
N HIS A 57 -2.27 -1.16 -4.11
CA HIS A 57 -3.05 -2.36 -4.36
C HIS A 57 -4.48 -2.08 -3.91
N HIS A 58 -5.44 -2.18 -4.82
CA HIS A 58 -6.85 -2.15 -4.45
C HIS A 58 -7.14 -3.38 -3.56
N ALA A 59 -7.51 -3.17 -2.30
CA ALA A 59 -8.06 -4.23 -1.47
C ALA A 59 -9.56 -4.35 -1.80
N GLU A 60 -9.95 -5.48 -2.38
CA GLU A 60 -11.37 -5.77 -2.58
C GLU A 60 -12.05 -5.92 -1.20
N PRO A 61 -13.26 -5.36 -1.01
CA PRO A 61 -13.98 -5.56 0.24
C PRO A 61 -14.25 -7.05 0.45
N GLU A 62 -14.24 -7.53 1.69
CA GLU A 62 -14.45 -8.96 2.01
C GLU A 62 -15.74 -9.53 1.39
N GLN A 63 -16.75 -8.66 1.25
CA GLN A 63 -18.02 -8.97 0.60
C GLN A 63 -17.88 -9.30 -0.89
N ALA A 64 -16.93 -8.70 -1.60
CA ALA A 64 -16.60 -9.02 -2.99
C ALA A 64 -15.79 -10.33 -3.08
N LEU A 65 -14.86 -10.55 -2.16
CA LEU A 65 -14.10 -11.81 -2.06
C LEU A 65 -14.99 -13.03 -1.77
N SER A 66 -16.10 -12.82 -1.06
CA SER A 66 -17.09 -13.87 -0.74
C SER A 66 -18.06 -14.16 -1.88
N GLN A 67 -18.10 -13.33 -2.93
CA GLN A 67 -18.87 -13.66 -4.14
C GLN A 67 -18.13 -14.78 -4.86
N SER A 68 -18.81 -15.92 -5.03
CA SER A 68 -18.29 -16.97 -5.90
C SER A 68 -18.01 -16.34 -7.26
N LEU A 69 -16.75 -16.41 -7.71
CA LEU A 69 -16.40 -16.11 -9.10
C LEU A 69 -17.33 -16.99 -9.95
N GLY A 70 -18.33 -16.37 -10.58
CA GLY A 70 -19.29 -17.11 -11.39
C GLY A 70 -18.50 -17.89 -12.43
N ASP A 71 -18.83 -19.19 -12.61
CA ASP A 71 -18.21 -20.02 -13.64
C ASP A 71 -18.31 -19.28 -14.97
N SER A 72 -17.19 -18.68 -15.40
CA SER A 72 -17.10 -18.03 -16.70
C SER A 72 -16.99 -19.13 -17.74
N THR A 73 -18.10 -19.83 -17.99
CA THR A 73 -18.31 -20.68 -19.16
C THR A 73 -18.54 -19.79 -20.38
N ALA A 74 -17.49 -19.05 -20.76
CA ALA A 74 -17.42 -18.47 -22.09
C ALA A 74 -17.08 -19.62 -23.04
N ALA A 75 -18.14 -20.24 -23.55
CA ALA A 75 -18.16 -21.27 -24.57
C ALA A 75 -17.26 -20.90 -25.76
N GLY A 76 -16.05 -21.47 -25.78
CA GLY A 76 -15.27 -21.62 -27.01
C GLY A 76 -15.73 -22.88 -27.73
N ALA A 77 -16.83 -22.80 -28.48
CA ALA A 77 -17.18 -23.84 -29.43
C ALA A 77 -16.28 -23.70 -30.68
N PRO A 78 -15.53 -24.74 -31.10
CA PRO A 78 -14.86 -24.71 -32.39
C PRO A 78 -15.89 -24.88 -33.51
N THR A 79 -15.87 -23.99 -34.50
CA THR A 79 -16.45 -24.19 -35.83
C THR A 79 -15.33 -24.26 -36.85
#